data_AF-A0A2D7SYQ9-F1
#
_entry.id   AF-A0A2D7SYQ9-F1
#
_cell.length_a   1.000
_cell.length_b   1.000
_cell.length_c   1.000
_cell.angle_alpha   90.00
_cell.angle_beta   90.00
_cell.angle_gamma   90.00
#
_symmetry.space_group_name_H-M   'P 1'
#
loop_
_entity.id
_entity.type
_entity.pdbx_description
1 polymer ?
#
loop_
_entity_poly.entity_id
_entity_poly.type
_entity_poly.pdbx_seq_one_letter_code
_entity_poly.pdbx_strand_id
1 'polypeptide(L)' 'MLIVIGGGIYLGFRLDNYFNNSNNLFTIIFSLLSILISIYYIISQVTKNE' A
#
# COMPACT_ATOMS: atom_id res chain seq x y z
N MET A 1 4.04 -6.18 7.82
CA MET A 1 2.71 -5.59 7.55
C MET A 1 2.69 -4.08 7.78
N LEU A 2 2.95 -3.58 9.01
CA LEU A 2 2.98 -2.13 9.31
C LEU A 2 3.92 -1.32 8.42
N ILE A 3 5.11 -1.86 8.13
CA ILE A 3 6.10 -1.21 7.25
C ILE A 3 5.59 -1.11 5.80
N VAL A 4 4.89 -2.14 5.31
CA VAL A 4 4.36 -2.19 3.94
C VAL A 4 3.21 -1.19 3.79
N ILE A 5 2.28 -1.18 4.75
CA ILE A 5 1.13 -0.28 4.77
C ILE A 5 1.59 1.17 4.98
N GLY A 6 2.41 1.42 6.01
CA GLY A 6 2.95 2.77 6.29
C GLY A 6 3.82 3.31 5.17
N GLY A 7 4.67 2.47 4.56
CA GLY A 7 5.48 2.84 3.40
C GLY A 7 4.63 3.17 2.17
N GLY A 8 3.58 2.38 1.93
CA GLY A 8 2.65 2.62 0.82
C GLY A 8 1.86 3.93 0.97
N ILE A 9 1.36 4.21 2.16
CA ILE A 9 0.64 5.47 2.45
C ILE A 9 1.58 6.67 2.32
N TYR A 10 2.80 6.59 2.86
CA TYR A 10 3.77 7.67 2.80
C TYR A 10 4.20 7.98 1.35
N LEU A 11 4.44 6.96 0.53
CA LEU A 11 4.74 7.12 -0.89
C LEU A 11 3.55 7.72 -1.65
N GLY A 12 2.33 7.22 -1.41
CA GLY A 12 1.12 7.75 -2.03
C GLY A 12 0.88 9.23 -1.69
N PHE A 13 1.07 9.60 -0.42
CA PHE A 13 0.90 10.97 0.06
C PHE A 13 1.94 11.93 -0.54
N ARG A 14 3.20 11.50 -0.62
CA ARG A 14 4.27 12.31 -1.24
C ARG A 14 4.01 12.51 -2.74
N LEU A 15 3.47 11.50 -3.41
CA LEU A 15 3.15 11.56 -4.83
C LEU A 15 1.92 12.44 -5.11
N ASP A 16 0.88 12.37 -4.28
CA ASP A 16 -0.29 13.28 -4.37
C ASP A 16 0.11 14.75 -4.21
N ASN A 17 1.00 15.05 -3.25
CA ASN A 17 1.53 16.40 -3.05
C ASN A 17 2.39 16.87 -4.23
N TYR A 18 3.18 15.98 -4.84
CA TYR A 18 4.00 16.34 -6.02
C TYR A 18 3.14 16.66 -7.24
N PHE A 19 2.05 15.92 -7.44
CA PHE A 19 1.12 16.15 -8.55
C PHE A 19 0.06 17.23 -8.28
N ASN A 20 0.10 17.89 -7.11
CA ASN A 20 -0.92 18.87 -6.65
C ASN A 20 -2.35 18.33 -6.79
N ASN A 21 -2.50 17.03 -6.58
CA ASN A 21 -3.73 16.30 -6.82
C ASN A 21 -4.64 16.45 -5.60
N SER A 22 -5.52 17.45 -5.59
CA SER A 22 -6.42 17.73 -4.45
C SER A 22 -7.32 16.55 -4.05
N ASN A 23 -7.49 15.56 -4.93
CA ASN A 23 -8.38 14.43 -4.72
C ASN A 23 -7.71 13.20 -4.06
N ASN A 24 -6.43 13.29 -3.67
CA ASN A 24 -5.68 12.23 -2.98
C ASN A 24 -5.78 10.83 -3.64
N LEU A 25 -5.94 10.79 -4.97
CA LEU A 25 -6.21 9.57 -5.72
C LEU A 25 -5.02 8.61 -5.66
N PHE A 26 -3.79 9.13 -5.65
CA PHE A 26 -2.60 8.28 -5.58
C PHE A 26 -2.51 7.61 -4.21
N THR A 27 -2.80 8.31 -3.12
CA THR A 27 -2.84 7.74 -1.76
C THR A 27 -3.88 6.63 -1.65
N ILE A 28 -5.05 6.80 -2.26
CA ILE A 28 -6.11 5.78 -2.29
C ILE A 28 -5.64 4.53 -3.05
N ILE A 29 -5.10 4.71 -4.26
CA ILE A 29 -4.58 3.60 -5.08
C ILE A 29 -3.42 2.88 -4.37
N PHE A 30 -2.47 3.63 -3.81
CA PHE A 30 -1.30 3.05 -3.14
C PHE A 30 -1.69 2.33 -1.84
N SER A 31 -2.67 2.85 -1.10
CA SER A 31 -3.22 2.17 0.08
C SER A 31 -3.90 0.87 -0.31
N LEU A 32 -4.71 0.88 -1.38
CA LEU A 32 -5.40 -0.32 -1.87
C LEU A 32 -4.40 -1.39 -2.34
N LEU A 33 -3.34 -0.98 -3.05
CA LEU A 33 -2.27 -1.88 -3.49
C LEU A 33 -1.50 -2.46 -2.30
N SER A 34 -1.25 -1.65 -1.27
CA SER A 34 -0.53 -2.09 -0.08
C SER A 34 -1.32 -3.09 0.77
N ILE A 35 -2.65 -2.96 0.79
CA ILE A 35 -3.56 -3.95 1.39
C ILE A 35 -3.51 -5.26 0.61
N LEU A 36 -3.60 -5.21 -0.73
CA LEU A 36 -3.49 -6.39 -1.59
C LEU A 36 -2.17 -7.14 -1.36
N ILE A 37 -1.05 -6.42 -1.29
CA ILE A 37 0.27 -7.00 -1.04
C ILE A 37 0.33 -7.62 0.36
N SER A 38 -0.25 -6.98 1.39
CA SER A 38 -0.31 -7.56 2.73
C SER A 38 -1.11 -8.85 2.76
N ILE A 39 -2.27 -8.90 2.09
CA ILE A 39 -3.10 -10.10 2.01
C ILE A 39 -2.35 -11.22 1.27
N TYR A 40 -1.75 -10.91 0.12
CA TYR A 40 -0.95 -11.88 -0.64
C TYR A 40 0.20 -12.45 0.20
N TYR A 41 0.91 -11.59 0.94
CA TYR A 41 2.00 -12.01 1.80
C TYR A 41 1.52 -12.94 2.92
N ILE A 42 0.36 -12.65 3.54
CA ILE A 42 -0.23 -13.54 4.55
C ILE A 42 -0.61 -14.88 3.93
N ILE A 43 -1.29 -14.89 2.78
CA ILE A 43 -1.68 -16.12 2.09
C ILE A 43 -0.43 -16.95 1.75
N SER A 44 0.58 -16.33 1.16
CA SER A 44 1.83 -17.01 0.83
C SER A 44 2.55 -17.56 2.07
N GLN A 45 2.57 -16.82 3.18
CA GLN A 45 3.14 -17.30 4.44
C GLN A 45 2.39 -18.49 5.02
N VAL A 46 1.06 -18.50 4.94
CA VAL A 46 0.24 -19.61 5.44
C VAL A 46 0.39 -20.85 4.55
N THR A 47 0.37 -20.68 3.22
CA THR A 47 0.46 -21.80 2.26
C THR A 47 1.88 -22.40 2.15
N LYS A 48 2.93 -21.64 2.48
CA LYS A 48 4.32 -22.12 2.35
C LYS A 48 4.85 -22.86 3.59
N ASN A 49 4.05 -22.95 4.65
CA ASN A 49 4.37 -23.71 5.86
C ASN A 49 3.82 -25.16 5.84
N GLU A 50 3.72 -25.75 4.65
CA GLU A 50 3.56 -27.21 4.42
C GLU A 50 4.84 -27.77 3.79
#